data_AF-A0A3A6LU94-F1
#
_entry.id   AF-A0A3A6LU94-F1
#
_cell.length_a   1.000
_cell.length_b   1.000
_cell.length_c   1.000
_cell.angle_alpha   90.00
_cell.angle_beta   90.00
_cell.angle_gamma   90.00
#
_symmetry.space_group_name_H-M   'P 1'
#
loop_
_entity.id
_entity.type
_entity.pdbx_description
1 polymer ?
#
loop_
_entity_poly.entity_id
_entity_poly.type
_entity_poly.pdbx_seq_one_letter_code
_entity_poly.pdbx_strand_id
1 'polypeptide(L)'
;TYHRNMIRRWVLSLHNSVTYVPYLLSGPDYPNVTWEKTTMKNIGIDFSVLKDRIWGSFDMFRNDVTNLLGYDSASPLSMTSSVPMNYGHYVRYGWDATINSLNFEIPRVFKWTSQLTLSHHNAVWKERMPNYYYEEYRIRKNEPVNAYYYYETEGVINIDKSNMPESQKSLPADAQQPGYPIIKDANGDNKITIDDVKMRNTLPKIHIGFGNTFVYKDFDLDVFMYGQFGRTRYNYAYRWALVGDVYYTSPKNSNKYVYTIWNSQTNQNGNRRGIASTKAVALPGNVGFEEDYQNASFVRVRNITLGYNLSGKKLGRVGDYVSSIRVFIDCQNPFTFTKFVGVDPEIKTGGDGSKAEYPMTRTYSFGAKICF
;
A
#
# COMPACT_ATOMS: atom_id res chain seq x y z
N THR A 1 -47.61 -2.88 -28.14
CA THR A 1 -47.53 -4.34 -28.34
C THR A 1 -46.13 -4.80 -27.99
N TYR A 2 -45.89 -5.21 -26.73
CA TYR A 2 -44.55 -5.58 -26.23
C TYR A 2 -44.32 -7.08 -26.42
N HIS A 3 -43.38 -7.46 -27.27
CA HIS A 3 -42.94 -8.85 -27.40
C HIS A 3 -41.96 -9.19 -26.27
N ARG A 4 -42.42 -9.99 -25.28
CA ARG A 4 -41.55 -10.74 -24.37
C ARG A 4 -41.03 -11.98 -25.11
N ASN A 5 -39.76 -11.99 -25.49
CA ASN A 5 -39.08 -13.22 -25.91
C ASN A 5 -38.73 -14.05 -24.67
N MET A 6 -39.61 -14.99 -24.29
CA MET A 6 -39.24 -16.09 -23.41
C MET A 6 -38.52 -17.17 -24.24
N ILE A 7 -37.23 -17.35 -24.03
CA ILE A 7 -36.47 -18.46 -24.61
C ILE A 7 -36.86 -19.74 -23.87
N ARG A 8 -37.80 -20.51 -24.41
CA ARG A 8 -38.19 -21.81 -23.85
C ARG A 8 -37.17 -22.88 -24.26
N ARG A 9 -36.54 -23.53 -23.28
CA ARG A 9 -35.73 -24.75 -23.52
C ARG A 9 -36.49 -25.95 -22.94
N TRP A 10 -36.75 -26.95 -23.77
CA TRP A 10 -37.52 -28.14 -23.43
C TRP A 10 -36.63 -29.20 -22.77
N VAL A 11 -37.04 -29.70 -21.61
CA VAL A 11 -36.50 -30.94 -21.03
C VAL A 11 -37.65 -31.95 -21.03
N LEU A 12 -37.53 -32.99 -21.85
CA LEU A 12 -38.50 -34.08 -21.90
C LEU A 12 -38.32 -34.96 -20.65
N SER A 13 -39.37 -35.08 -19.84
CA SER A 13 -39.48 -36.10 -18.79
C SER A 13 -40.57 -37.10 -19.19
N LEU A 14 -40.35 -38.38 -18.86
CA LEU A 14 -41.14 -39.54 -19.29
C LEU A 14 -42.55 -39.68 -18.65
N HIS A 15 -43.09 -38.62 -18.05
CA HIS A 15 -44.45 -38.56 -17.55
C HIS A 15 -45.08 -37.23 -17.97
N ASN A 16 -46.35 -37.27 -18.36
CA ASN A 16 -47.10 -36.22 -19.07
C ASN A 16 -47.39 -34.94 -18.23
N SER A 17 -46.52 -34.58 -17.29
CA SER A 17 -46.59 -33.37 -16.48
C SER A 17 -45.54 -32.35 -16.93
N VAL A 18 -46.00 -31.19 -17.40
CA VAL A 18 -45.14 -30.06 -17.75
C VAL A 18 -44.73 -29.34 -16.46
N THR A 19 -43.52 -29.57 -15.99
CA THR A 19 -42.94 -28.81 -14.87
C THR A 19 -42.36 -27.49 -15.40
N TYR A 20 -43.00 -26.37 -15.05
CA TYR A 20 -42.41 -25.05 -15.27
C TYR A 20 -41.35 -24.80 -14.21
N VAL A 21 -40.07 -24.86 -14.59
CA VAL A 21 -38.98 -24.37 -13.75
C VAL A 21 -38.82 -22.88 -14.04
N PRO A 22 -39.26 -21.97 -13.17
CA PRO A 22 -39.00 -20.55 -13.35
C PRO A 22 -37.49 -20.34 -13.19
N TYR A 23 -36.83 -19.89 -14.25
CA TYR A 23 -35.48 -19.35 -14.16
C TYR A 23 -35.59 -17.83 -14.13
N LEU A 24 -34.98 -17.23 -13.12
CA LEU A 24 -34.77 -15.79 -13.08
C LEU A 24 -33.50 -15.52 -13.89
N LEU A 25 -33.61 -14.75 -14.98
CA LEU A 25 -32.41 -14.25 -15.64
C LEU A 25 -31.75 -13.25 -14.68
N SER A 26 -30.68 -13.67 -14.00
CA SER A 26 -30.01 -12.86 -12.97
C SER A 26 -29.21 -11.68 -13.55
N GLY A 27 -29.04 -11.63 -14.88
CA GLY A 27 -28.38 -10.54 -15.59
C GLY A 27 -28.42 -10.78 -17.10
N PRO A 28 -28.35 -9.72 -17.93
CA PRO A 28 -28.27 -9.85 -19.37
C PRO A 28 -26.89 -10.41 -19.79
N ASP A 29 -26.83 -10.99 -20.99
CA ASP A 29 -25.56 -11.41 -21.59
C ASP A 29 -24.76 -10.19 -22.05
N TYR A 30 -23.45 -10.17 -21.77
CA TYR A 30 -22.55 -9.08 -22.14
C TYR A 30 -21.48 -9.57 -23.13
N PRO A 31 -21.85 -9.80 -24.42
CA PRO A 31 -20.95 -10.41 -25.40
C PRO A 31 -19.72 -9.54 -25.74
N ASN A 32 -19.78 -8.23 -25.45
CA ASN A 32 -18.70 -7.29 -25.71
C ASN A 32 -17.66 -7.22 -24.58
N VAL A 33 -17.90 -7.91 -23.46
CA VAL A 33 -16.95 -7.96 -22.35
C VAL A 33 -15.91 -9.03 -22.63
N THR A 34 -14.65 -8.65 -22.51
CA THR A 34 -13.47 -9.45 -22.80
C THR A 34 -12.57 -9.53 -21.56
N TRP A 35 -11.58 -10.43 -21.57
CA TRP A 35 -10.60 -10.50 -20.49
C TRP A 35 -9.67 -9.27 -20.47
N GLU A 36 -9.26 -8.87 -19.28
CA GLU A 36 -8.16 -7.93 -19.10
C GLU A 36 -6.90 -8.47 -19.79
N LYS A 37 -6.21 -7.61 -20.55
CA LYS A 37 -5.03 -7.98 -21.33
C LYS A 37 -3.83 -7.18 -20.86
N THR A 38 -2.80 -7.90 -20.42
CA THR A 38 -1.49 -7.33 -20.10
C THR A 38 -0.48 -7.65 -21.18
N THR A 39 0.09 -6.63 -21.82
CA THR A 39 1.23 -6.77 -22.74
C THR A 39 2.50 -6.41 -21.98
N MET A 40 3.37 -7.39 -21.76
CA MET A 40 4.63 -7.20 -21.02
C MET A 40 5.81 -7.08 -21.99
N LYS A 41 6.68 -6.10 -21.73
CA LYS A 41 7.97 -5.92 -22.39
C LYS A 41 9.05 -5.86 -21.31
N ASN A 42 10.08 -6.68 -21.44
CA ASN A 42 11.24 -6.68 -20.54
C ASN A 42 12.53 -6.69 -21.35
N ILE A 43 13.52 -5.93 -20.91
CA ILE A 43 14.90 -5.96 -21.39
C ILE A 43 15.79 -6.11 -20.16
N GLY A 44 16.56 -7.19 -20.11
CA GLY A 44 17.47 -7.50 -19.01
C GLY A 44 18.91 -7.64 -19.48
N ILE A 45 19.85 -7.37 -18.57
CA ILE A 45 21.29 -7.63 -18.75
C ILE A 45 21.77 -8.40 -17.53
N ASP A 46 22.38 -9.55 -17.78
CA ASP A 46 23.13 -10.32 -16.79
C ASP A 46 24.62 -9.99 -16.89
N PHE A 47 25.29 -9.93 -15.75
CA PHE A 47 26.74 -9.70 -15.71
C PHE A 47 27.41 -10.53 -14.63
N SER A 48 28.68 -10.83 -14.88
CA SER A 48 29.60 -11.37 -13.89
C SER A 48 30.98 -10.78 -14.12
N VAL A 49 31.58 -10.25 -13.06
CA VAL A 49 32.87 -9.54 -13.12
C VAL A 49 33.78 -9.96 -11.98
N LEU A 50 35.06 -9.59 -12.09
CA LEU A 50 36.09 -9.86 -11.08
C LEU A 50 36.27 -11.37 -10.79
N LYS A 51 36.21 -12.21 -11.82
CA LYS A 51 36.23 -13.68 -11.72
C LYS A 51 35.08 -14.20 -10.85
N ASP A 52 33.86 -13.82 -11.22
CA ASP A 52 32.62 -14.21 -10.55
C ASP A 52 32.51 -13.79 -9.08
N ARG A 53 33.24 -12.74 -8.70
CA ARG A 53 33.13 -12.18 -7.34
C ARG A 53 31.96 -11.21 -7.20
N ILE A 54 31.54 -10.57 -8.28
CA ILE A 54 30.34 -9.74 -8.30
C ILE A 54 29.54 -10.15 -9.54
N TRP A 55 28.30 -10.57 -9.33
CA TRP A 55 27.41 -11.00 -10.40
C TRP A 55 25.99 -10.57 -10.11
N GLY A 56 25.17 -10.45 -11.15
CA GLY A 56 23.85 -9.90 -10.99
C GLY A 56 23.09 -9.75 -12.28
N SER A 57 21.90 -9.17 -12.15
CA SER A 57 21.04 -8.80 -13.26
C SER A 57 20.48 -7.40 -13.06
N PHE A 58 20.20 -6.73 -14.18
CA PHE A 58 19.42 -5.52 -14.22
C PHE A 58 18.34 -5.66 -15.27
N ASP A 59 17.09 -5.53 -14.86
CA ASP A 59 15.90 -5.72 -15.69
C ASP A 59 15.11 -4.42 -15.74
N MET A 60 14.70 -4.02 -16.94
CA MET A 60 13.76 -2.92 -17.15
C MET A 60 12.48 -3.46 -17.77
N PHE A 61 11.36 -3.17 -17.13
CA PHE A 61 10.07 -3.69 -17.59
C PHE A 61 9.06 -2.57 -17.87
N ARG A 62 8.15 -2.88 -18.77
CA ARG A 62 6.94 -2.11 -19.06
C ARG A 62 5.79 -3.07 -19.34
N ASN A 63 4.75 -2.96 -18.53
CA ASN A 63 3.50 -3.70 -18.65
C ASN A 63 2.38 -2.72 -19.02
N ASP A 64 1.84 -2.85 -20.21
CA ASP A 64 0.66 -2.13 -20.67
C ASP A 64 -0.57 -2.99 -20.37
N VAL A 65 -1.39 -2.56 -19.40
CA VAL A 65 -2.61 -3.25 -18.97
C VAL A 65 -3.82 -2.56 -19.58
N THR A 66 -4.56 -3.29 -20.41
CA THR A 66 -5.66 -2.80 -21.24
C THR A 66 -6.91 -3.64 -20.98
N ASN A 67 -8.08 -3.10 -21.32
CA ASN A 67 -9.38 -3.75 -21.14
C ASN A 67 -9.65 -4.11 -19.67
N LEU A 68 -9.35 -3.22 -18.73
CA LEU A 68 -9.61 -3.49 -17.30
C LEU A 68 -11.08 -3.80 -17.11
N LEU A 69 -11.35 -4.82 -16.29
CA LEU A 69 -12.72 -5.23 -16.00
C LEU A 69 -13.27 -4.41 -14.83
N GLY A 70 -14.44 -3.83 -15.03
CA GLY A 70 -15.26 -3.38 -13.92
C GLY A 70 -16.67 -3.07 -14.36
N TYR A 71 -17.34 -2.20 -13.62
CA TYR A 71 -18.77 -1.97 -13.75
C TYR A 71 -19.06 -0.49 -13.94
N ASP A 72 -20.01 -0.19 -14.80
CA ASP A 72 -20.58 1.14 -14.96
C ASP A 72 -22.04 1.16 -14.52
N SER A 73 -22.55 2.36 -14.22
CA SER A 73 -23.97 2.55 -13.96
C SER A 73 -24.76 2.17 -15.20
N ALA A 74 -25.73 1.28 -15.04
CA ALA A 74 -26.63 0.95 -16.14
C ALA A 74 -27.54 2.15 -16.46
N SER A 75 -28.15 2.14 -17.64
CA SER A 75 -29.21 3.10 -17.97
C SER A 75 -30.28 3.11 -16.86
N PRO A 76 -30.84 4.28 -16.48
CA PRO A 76 -31.95 4.34 -15.50
C PRO A 76 -33.18 3.50 -15.88
N LEU A 77 -33.30 3.11 -17.16
CA LEU A 77 -34.35 2.23 -17.69
C LEU A 77 -33.97 0.74 -17.70
N SER A 78 -32.75 0.40 -17.28
CA SER A 78 -32.26 -0.98 -17.19
C SER A 78 -32.88 -1.71 -16.01
N MET A 79 -33.01 -3.03 -16.14
CA MET A 79 -33.41 -3.92 -15.04
C MET A 79 -32.27 -4.19 -14.05
N THR A 80 -31.02 -3.86 -14.41
CA THR A 80 -29.84 -3.96 -13.55
C THR A 80 -29.36 -2.57 -13.16
N SER A 81 -28.75 -2.43 -11.99
CA SER A 81 -28.15 -1.16 -11.54
C SER A 81 -26.78 -0.88 -12.13
N SER A 82 -26.07 -1.93 -12.57
CA SER A 82 -24.77 -1.83 -13.21
C SER A 82 -24.60 -2.80 -14.38
N VAL A 83 -23.67 -2.47 -15.28
CA VAL A 83 -23.27 -3.30 -16.42
C VAL A 83 -21.75 -3.48 -16.40
N PRO A 84 -21.22 -4.72 -16.56
CA PRO A 84 -19.80 -4.93 -16.72
C PRO A 84 -19.33 -4.34 -18.04
N MET A 85 -18.14 -3.76 -18.03
CA MET A 85 -17.48 -3.23 -19.21
C MET A 85 -15.97 -3.38 -19.08
N ASN A 86 -15.30 -3.43 -20.24
CA ASN A 86 -13.87 -3.17 -20.30
C ASN A 86 -13.64 -1.66 -20.37
N TYR A 87 -12.80 -1.13 -19.50
CA TYR A 87 -12.40 0.27 -19.55
C TYR A 87 -10.92 0.43 -19.21
N GLY A 88 -10.40 1.61 -19.52
CA GLY A 88 -9.13 2.06 -19.01
C GLY A 88 -7.91 1.33 -19.55
N HIS A 89 -6.80 2.04 -19.43
CA HIS A 89 -5.48 1.58 -19.79
C HIS A 89 -4.52 2.24 -18.81
N TYR A 90 -3.74 1.43 -18.11
CA TYR A 90 -2.60 1.94 -17.35
C TYR A 90 -1.31 1.23 -17.75
N VAL A 91 -0.21 1.93 -17.53
CA VAL A 91 1.13 1.42 -17.80
C VAL A 91 1.87 1.33 -16.49
N ARG A 92 2.28 0.12 -16.13
CA ARG A 92 3.22 -0.12 -15.04
C ARG A 92 4.61 -0.27 -15.63
N TYR A 93 5.57 0.47 -15.13
CA TYR A 93 6.95 0.40 -15.62
C TYR A 93 7.92 0.59 -14.46
N GLY A 94 9.12 0.09 -14.62
CA GLY A 94 10.09 0.07 -13.55
C GLY A 94 11.36 -0.66 -13.92
N TRP A 95 12.18 -0.87 -12.91
CA TRP A 95 13.40 -1.64 -13.01
C TRP A 95 13.61 -2.45 -11.74
N ASP A 96 14.26 -3.58 -11.91
CA ASP A 96 14.70 -4.47 -10.84
C ASP A 96 16.19 -4.73 -11.03
N ALA A 97 16.95 -4.72 -9.93
CA ALA A 97 18.37 -4.98 -9.94
C ALA A 97 18.71 -5.95 -8.82
N THR A 98 19.49 -6.97 -9.14
CA THR A 98 20.07 -7.87 -8.15
C THR A 98 21.58 -7.84 -8.29
N ILE A 99 22.28 -7.58 -7.20
CA ILE A 99 23.74 -7.61 -7.12
C ILE A 99 24.12 -8.58 -6.03
N ASN A 100 24.85 -9.61 -6.39
CA ASN A 100 25.44 -10.57 -5.47
C ASN A 100 26.95 -10.34 -5.43
N SER A 101 27.55 -10.58 -4.26
CA SER A 101 28.98 -10.39 -4.06
C SER A 101 29.55 -11.48 -3.17
N LEU A 102 30.71 -12.02 -3.58
CA LEU A 102 31.65 -12.75 -2.74
C LEU A 102 32.66 -11.76 -2.15
N ASN A 103 32.29 -11.19 -1.00
CA ASN A 103 33.06 -10.12 -0.36
C ASN A 103 34.43 -10.62 0.11
N PHE A 104 34.47 -11.77 0.77
CA PHE A 104 35.70 -12.35 1.30
C PHE A 104 35.61 -13.87 1.41
N GLU A 105 36.68 -14.57 1.06
CA GLU A 105 36.77 -16.02 1.16
C GLU A 105 38.19 -16.45 1.56
N ILE A 106 38.27 -17.23 2.63
CA ILE A 106 39.42 -18.06 2.99
C ILE A 106 38.92 -19.50 2.89
N PRO A 107 39.39 -20.29 1.90
CA PRO A 107 38.90 -21.64 1.66
C PRO A 107 38.82 -22.47 2.94
N ARG A 108 37.65 -23.07 3.20
CA ARG A 108 37.33 -23.91 4.37
C ARG A 108 37.37 -23.22 5.74
N VAL A 109 37.67 -21.93 5.82
CA VAL A 109 37.75 -21.19 7.09
C VAL A 109 36.65 -20.16 7.19
N PHE A 110 36.54 -19.27 6.20
CA PHE A 110 35.60 -18.17 6.26
C PHE A 110 35.08 -17.82 4.87
N LYS A 111 33.79 -17.54 4.77
CA LYS A 111 33.16 -17.03 3.55
C LYS A 111 32.11 -15.99 3.92
N TRP A 112 32.15 -14.84 3.26
CA TRP A 112 31.12 -13.81 3.38
C TRP A 112 30.56 -13.48 2.00
N THR A 113 29.26 -13.67 1.86
CA THR A 113 28.50 -13.28 0.68
C THR A 113 27.44 -12.26 1.05
N SER A 114 27.17 -11.33 0.13
CA SER A 114 26.07 -10.37 0.23
C SER A 114 25.20 -10.44 -1.01
N GLN A 115 23.92 -10.18 -0.82
CA GLN A 115 22.95 -9.98 -1.89
C GLN A 115 22.21 -8.67 -1.65
N LEU A 116 22.22 -7.79 -2.64
CA LEU A 116 21.45 -6.56 -2.70
C LEU A 116 20.39 -6.70 -3.80
N THR A 117 19.13 -6.56 -3.43
CA THR A 117 17.99 -6.46 -4.36
C THR A 117 17.43 -5.06 -4.28
N LEU A 118 17.18 -4.46 -5.43
CA LEU A 118 16.61 -3.13 -5.57
C LEU A 118 15.46 -3.21 -6.56
N SER A 119 14.34 -2.59 -6.23
CA SER A 119 13.19 -2.53 -7.13
C SER A 119 12.55 -1.15 -7.10
N HIS A 120 12.24 -0.63 -8.27
CA HIS A 120 11.48 0.60 -8.43
C HIS A 120 10.38 0.37 -9.46
N HIS A 121 9.16 0.81 -9.15
CA HIS A 121 8.10 0.80 -10.12
C HIS A 121 7.18 2.00 -9.96
N ASN A 122 6.59 2.42 -11.08
CA ASN A 122 5.49 3.34 -11.15
C ASN A 122 4.34 2.71 -11.94
N ALA A 123 3.15 3.24 -11.74
CA ALA A 123 1.99 2.92 -12.56
C ALA A 123 1.28 4.24 -12.87
N VAL A 124 1.00 4.48 -14.15
CA VAL A 124 0.33 5.71 -14.61
C VAL A 124 -0.84 5.38 -15.53
N TRP A 125 -1.90 6.16 -15.43
CA TRP A 125 -3.03 6.06 -16.36
C TRP A 125 -2.65 6.57 -17.76
N LYS A 126 -3.14 5.88 -18.78
CA LYS A 126 -3.17 6.31 -20.17
C LYS A 126 -4.60 6.65 -20.59
N GLU A 127 -5.54 5.82 -20.19
CA GLU A 127 -6.96 6.03 -20.38
C GLU A 127 -7.69 5.66 -19.07
N ARG A 128 -8.65 6.49 -18.67
CA ARG A 128 -9.49 6.26 -17.50
C ARG A 128 -10.87 5.75 -17.92
N MET A 129 -11.73 5.47 -16.95
CA MET A 129 -13.09 5.04 -17.22
C MET A 129 -13.88 6.18 -17.88
N PRO A 130 -14.41 6.00 -19.10
CA PRO A 130 -14.99 7.11 -19.87
C PRO A 130 -16.27 7.69 -19.24
N ASN A 131 -17.05 6.88 -18.53
CA ASN A 131 -18.34 7.27 -17.95
C ASN A 131 -18.26 7.63 -16.46
N TYR A 132 -17.06 7.74 -15.91
CA TYR A 132 -16.86 8.16 -14.54
C TYR A 132 -16.67 9.68 -14.47
N TYR A 133 -17.43 10.36 -13.61
CA TYR A 133 -17.21 11.78 -13.35
C TYR A 133 -15.93 11.97 -12.52
N TYR A 134 -14.87 12.46 -13.16
CA TYR A 134 -13.66 12.87 -12.48
C TYR A 134 -13.72 14.37 -12.21
N GLU A 135 -13.43 14.76 -10.98
CA GLU A 135 -13.14 16.15 -10.66
C GLU A 135 -11.99 16.67 -11.53
N GLU A 136 -12.03 17.95 -11.90
CA GLU A 136 -11.09 18.56 -12.83
C GLU A 136 -9.62 18.38 -12.40
N TYR A 137 -9.34 18.48 -11.09
CA TYR A 137 -8.00 18.27 -10.55
C TYR A 137 -7.47 16.82 -10.71
N ARG A 138 -8.35 15.85 -11.00
CA ARG A 138 -8.03 14.41 -11.15
C ARG A 138 -7.69 14.00 -12.58
N ILE A 139 -7.86 14.87 -13.58
CA ILE A 139 -7.53 14.54 -14.97
C ILE A 139 -6.21 15.23 -15.33
N ARG A 140 -5.09 14.52 -15.17
CA ARG A 140 -3.75 15.05 -15.48
C ARG A 140 -2.97 14.09 -16.38
N LYS A 141 -2.09 14.63 -17.22
CA LYS A 141 -1.19 13.81 -18.05
C LYS A 141 -0.23 13.02 -17.16
N ASN A 142 -0.05 11.72 -17.44
CA ASN A 142 0.84 10.81 -16.69
C ASN A 142 0.51 10.71 -15.19
N GLU A 143 -0.78 10.76 -14.85
CA GLU A 143 -1.23 10.66 -13.48
C GLU A 143 -0.94 9.27 -12.88
N PRO A 144 -0.35 9.18 -11.68
CA PRO A 144 -0.15 7.92 -10.99
C PRO A 144 -1.47 7.18 -10.72
N VAL A 145 -1.46 5.85 -10.85
CA VAL A 145 -2.65 5.03 -10.54
C VAL A 145 -3.05 5.14 -9.07
N ASN A 146 -2.06 5.27 -8.19
CA ASN A 146 -2.25 5.43 -6.74
C ASN A 146 -2.03 6.89 -6.30
N ALA A 147 -2.46 7.86 -7.12
CA ALA A 147 -2.40 9.27 -6.79
C ALA A 147 -3.29 9.60 -5.59
N TYR A 148 -2.72 10.32 -4.62
CA TYR A 148 -3.46 10.98 -3.56
C TYR A 148 -3.55 12.48 -3.84
N TYR A 149 -4.75 13.03 -3.68
CA TYR A 149 -5.05 14.44 -3.88
C TYR A 149 -5.36 15.11 -2.57
N TYR A 150 -4.76 16.27 -2.33
CA TYR A 150 -4.87 16.97 -1.05
C TYR A 150 -4.60 18.46 -1.14
N TYR A 151 -5.15 19.17 -0.16
CA TYR A 151 -4.71 20.50 0.21
C TYR A 151 -3.51 20.44 1.15
N GLU A 152 -2.45 21.18 0.82
CA GLU A 152 -1.35 21.46 1.76
C GLU A 152 -1.87 22.33 2.90
N THR A 153 -1.41 22.07 4.12
CA THR A 153 -1.88 22.77 5.32
C THR A 153 -0.73 23.39 6.09
N GLU A 154 -0.91 24.61 6.57
CA GLU A 154 0.10 25.40 7.30
C GLU A 154 -0.31 25.61 8.76
N GLY A 155 -0.68 24.51 9.43
CA GLY A 155 -1.15 24.52 10.81
C GLY A 155 -2.66 24.70 10.92
N VAL A 156 -3.09 25.29 12.04
CA VAL A 156 -4.51 25.42 12.42
C VAL A 156 -4.83 26.85 12.81
N ILE A 157 -6.08 27.27 12.58
CA ILE A 157 -6.55 28.61 12.92
C ILE A 157 -6.58 28.78 14.44
N ASN A 158 -5.95 29.85 14.94
CA ASN A 158 -5.93 30.20 16.36
C ASN A 158 -7.31 30.67 16.86
N ILE A 159 -7.48 30.70 18.18
CA ILE A 159 -8.74 31.12 18.81
C ILE A 159 -9.19 32.53 18.42
N ASP A 160 -8.23 33.45 18.29
CA ASP A 160 -8.43 34.84 17.89
C ASP A 160 -8.40 35.03 16.36
N LYS A 161 -8.16 33.95 15.60
CA LYS A 161 -7.97 33.94 14.13
C LYS A 161 -6.84 34.83 13.64
N SER A 162 -5.90 35.23 14.51
CA SER A 162 -4.79 36.12 14.17
C SER A 162 -3.88 35.59 13.04
N ASN A 163 -3.80 34.27 12.90
CA ASN A 163 -3.00 33.59 11.89
C ASN A 163 -3.80 33.14 10.66
N MET A 164 -5.08 33.52 10.53
CA MET A 164 -5.91 33.12 9.39
C MET A 164 -5.61 33.98 8.16
N PRO A 165 -5.13 33.40 7.04
CA PRO A 165 -4.82 34.16 5.84
C PRO A 165 -6.09 34.65 5.11
N GLU A 166 -5.94 35.68 4.27
CA GLU A 166 -7.05 36.20 3.43
C GLU A 166 -7.65 35.13 2.53
N SER A 167 -6.82 34.24 1.97
CA SER A 167 -7.27 33.12 1.13
C SER A 167 -8.30 32.23 1.84
N GLN A 168 -8.12 31.96 3.13
CA GLN A 168 -9.06 31.15 3.92
C GLN A 168 -10.46 31.78 3.99
N LYS A 169 -10.58 33.11 3.87
CA LYS A 169 -11.87 33.81 3.90
C LYS A 169 -12.73 33.54 2.67
N SER A 170 -12.15 33.02 1.59
CA SER A 170 -12.90 32.58 0.40
C SER A 170 -13.71 31.31 0.64
N LEU A 171 -13.42 30.55 1.70
CA LEU A 171 -14.11 29.32 2.07
C LEU A 171 -15.38 29.59 2.89
N PRO A 172 -16.30 28.61 3.04
CA PRO A 172 -17.46 28.75 3.92
C PRO A 172 -17.08 29.08 5.38
N ALA A 173 -17.96 29.79 6.09
CA ALA A 173 -17.70 30.27 7.46
C ALA A 173 -17.27 29.16 8.46
N ASP A 174 -17.74 27.92 8.27
CA ASP A 174 -17.35 26.80 9.11
C ASP A 174 -15.88 26.37 8.91
N ALA A 175 -15.30 26.57 7.71
CA ALA A 175 -13.87 26.38 7.44
C ALA A 175 -13.00 27.54 7.93
N GLN A 176 -13.60 28.60 8.47
CA GLN A 176 -12.90 29.76 9.03
C GLN A 176 -12.90 29.76 10.57
N GLN A 177 -13.30 28.65 11.20
CA GLN A 177 -13.39 28.55 12.65
C GLN A 177 -12.06 28.15 13.29
N PRO A 178 -11.80 28.57 14.55
CA PRO A 178 -10.64 28.12 15.28
C PRO A 178 -10.50 26.60 15.35
N GLY A 179 -9.27 26.11 15.15
CA GLY A 179 -8.95 24.69 15.06
C GLY A 179 -9.20 24.06 13.70
N TYR A 180 -9.75 24.78 12.72
CA TYR A 180 -9.80 24.31 11.33
C TYR A 180 -8.39 24.42 10.69
N PRO A 181 -7.99 23.49 9.80
CA PRO A 181 -6.73 23.60 9.07
C PRO A 181 -6.61 24.89 8.26
N ILE A 182 -5.46 25.55 8.33
CA ILE A 182 -5.12 26.63 7.40
C ILE A 182 -4.71 25.97 6.09
N ILE A 183 -5.47 26.19 5.03
CA ILE A 183 -5.14 25.68 3.70
C ILE A 183 -4.14 26.65 3.05
N LYS A 184 -3.06 26.09 2.52
CA LYS A 184 -2.08 26.86 1.77
C LYS A 184 -2.67 27.29 0.43
N ASP A 185 -2.68 28.59 0.19
CA ASP A 185 -2.86 29.16 -1.14
C ASP A 185 -1.59 28.88 -1.95
N ALA A 186 -1.70 27.98 -2.92
CA ALA A 186 -0.56 27.46 -3.64
C ALA A 186 -0.24 28.26 -4.90
N ASN A 187 -1.19 29.06 -5.41
CA ASN A 187 -1.02 29.88 -6.60
C ASN A 187 -0.87 31.39 -6.27
N GLY A 188 -1.16 31.80 -5.03
CA GLY A 188 -1.00 33.16 -4.51
C GLY A 188 -2.10 34.13 -4.92
N ASP A 189 -3.28 33.66 -5.33
CA ASP A 189 -4.39 34.49 -5.81
C ASP A 189 -5.36 34.98 -4.71
N ASN A 190 -5.06 34.65 -3.46
CA ASN A 190 -5.87 34.91 -2.26
C ASN A 190 -7.25 34.22 -2.29
N LYS A 191 -7.39 33.09 -2.95
CA LYS A 191 -8.57 32.23 -2.91
C LYS A 191 -8.14 30.78 -2.80
N ILE A 192 -8.94 29.99 -2.09
CA ILE A 192 -8.75 28.54 -2.07
C ILE A 192 -9.68 27.95 -3.12
N THR A 193 -9.10 27.33 -4.13
CA THR A 193 -9.82 26.71 -5.25
C THR A 193 -9.30 25.30 -5.52
N ILE A 194 -9.74 24.68 -6.62
CA ILE A 194 -9.22 23.39 -7.06
C ILE A 194 -7.78 23.47 -7.58
N ASP A 195 -7.30 24.67 -7.93
CA ASP A 195 -5.93 24.88 -8.43
C ASP A 195 -4.88 24.71 -7.33
N ASP A 196 -5.28 24.85 -6.06
CA ASP A 196 -4.42 24.63 -4.90
C ASP A 196 -4.25 23.14 -4.57
N VAL A 197 -5.03 22.26 -5.21
CA VAL A 197 -4.98 20.82 -4.96
C VAL A 197 -3.67 20.22 -5.50
N LYS A 198 -2.88 19.69 -4.57
CA LYS A 198 -1.66 18.94 -4.86
C LYS A 198 -1.95 17.46 -5.07
N MET A 199 -1.02 16.81 -5.75
CA MET A 199 -1.07 15.40 -6.08
C MET A 199 0.23 14.73 -5.65
N ARG A 200 0.14 13.56 -5.02
CA ARG A 200 1.30 12.76 -4.60
C ARG A 200 1.12 11.31 -5.03
N ASN A 201 2.18 10.73 -5.60
CA ASN A 201 2.25 9.29 -5.80
C ASN A 201 2.52 8.60 -4.46
N THR A 202 1.68 7.64 -4.08
CA THR A 202 1.81 6.91 -2.81
C THR A 202 2.71 5.67 -2.92
N LEU A 203 3.13 5.29 -4.13
CA LEU A 203 4.05 4.17 -4.34
C LEU A 203 5.44 4.47 -3.75
N PRO A 204 6.14 3.46 -3.20
CA PRO A 204 7.53 3.60 -2.79
C PRO A 204 8.42 4.04 -3.95
N LYS A 205 9.36 4.93 -3.66
CA LYS A 205 10.39 5.33 -4.63
C LYS A 205 11.42 4.22 -4.84
N ILE A 206 11.64 3.35 -3.85
CA ILE A 206 12.52 2.19 -4.00
C ILE A 206 12.20 1.17 -2.91
N HIS A 207 12.27 -0.11 -3.27
CA HIS A 207 12.36 -1.24 -2.35
C HIS A 207 13.80 -1.74 -2.33
N ILE A 208 14.27 -2.12 -1.14
CA ILE A 208 15.60 -2.70 -0.94
C ILE A 208 15.46 -4.02 -0.19
N GLY A 209 16.22 -5.02 -0.59
CA GLY A 209 16.52 -6.20 0.21
C GLY A 209 18.03 -6.35 0.29
N PHE A 210 18.55 -6.61 1.49
CA PHE A 210 19.98 -6.78 1.73
C PHE A 210 20.21 -7.99 2.62
N GLY A 211 20.69 -9.07 2.01
CA GLY A 211 21.08 -10.31 2.67
C GLY A 211 22.59 -10.38 2.87
N ASN A 212 23.01 -10.88 4.03
CA ASN A 212 24.40 -11.18 4.33
C ASN A 212 24.49 -12.57 4.94
N THR A 213 25.33 -13.40 4.35
CA THR A 213 25.62 -14.74 4.85
C THR A 213 27.09 -14.82 5.18
N PHE A 214 27.39 -15.15 6.44
CA PHE A 214 28.73 -15.37 6.95
C PHE A 214 28.85 -16.85 7.30
N VAL A 215 29.89 -17.51 6.82
CA VAL A 215 30.24 -18.88 7.18
C VAL A 215 31.60 -18.84 7.81
N TYR A 216 31.74 -19.35 9.03
CA TYR A 216 33.01 -19.50 9.72
C TYR A 216 33.15 -20.94 10.21
N LYS A 217 33.96 -21.72 9.51
CA LYS A 217 34.08 -23.18 9.71
C LYS A 217 32.69 -23.83 9.68
N ASP A 218 32.21 -24.31 10.83
CA ASP A 218 30.93 -25.00 10.99
C ASP A 218 29.78 -24.06 11.38
N PHE A 219 30.10 -22.80 11.71
CA PHE A 219 29.10 -21.78 12.02
C PHE A 219 28.62 -21.10 10.73
N ASP A 220 27.33 -20.84 10.67
CA ASP A 220 26.72 -19.99 9.64
C ASP A 220 25.85 -18.92 10.31
N LEU A 221 25.92 -17.68 9.83
CA LEU A 221 25.10 -16.56 10.25
C LEU A 221 24.48 -15.94 9.01
N ASP A 222 23.15 -15.97 8.94
CA ASP A 222 22.36 -15.29 7.92
C ASP A 222 21.63 -14.09 8.51
N VAL A 223 21.76 -12.94 7.88
CA VAL A 223 21.06 -11.71 8.25
C VAL A 223 20.40 -11.14 7.01
N PHE A 224 19.07 -11.11 7.01
CA PHE A 224 18.30 -10.49 5.93
C PHE A 224 17.55 -9.27 6.43
N MET A 225 17.75 -8.16 5.71
CA MET A 225 17.07 -6.89 5.94
C MET A 225 16.33 -6.48 4.68
N TYR A 226 15.20 -5.82 4.84
CA TYR A 226 14.50 -5.20 3.72
C TYR A 226 13.93 -3.85 4.13
N GLY A 227 13.60 -3.03 3.15
CA GLY A 227 13.04 -1.72 3.39
C GLY A 227 12.33 -1.17 2.17
N GLN A 228 11.61 -0.10 2.42
CA GLN A 228 11.02 0.73 1.36
C GLN A 228 11.27 2.19 1.71
N PHE A 229 11.51 3.02 0.70
CA PHE A 229 11.79 4.43 0.89
C PHE A 229 10.94 5.31 -0.02
N GLY A 230 10.59 6.49 0.49
CA GLY A 230 9.81 7.49 -0.24
C GLY A 230 8.33 7.14 -0.39
N ARG A 231 7.85 6.07 0.24
CA ARG A 231 6.43 5.75 0.32
C ARG A 231 5.73 6.74 1.23
N THR A 232 4.60 7.26 0.79
CA THR A 232 3.68 8.02 1.65
C THR A 232 2.38 7.26 1.79
N ARG A 233 1.89 7.13 3.02
CA ARG A 233 0.65 6.39 3.30
C ARG A 233 -0.27 7.19 4.21
N TYR A 234 -1.55 6.86 4.14
CA TYR A 234 -2.53 7.31 5.12
C TYR A 234 -2.22 6.72 6.49
N ASN A 235 -2.14 7.58 7.50
CA ASN A 235 -1.87 7.21 8.88
C ASN A 235 -3.19 7.07 9.65
N TYR A 236 -3.63 5.82 9.78
CA TYR A 236 -4.87 5.51 10.50
C TYR A 236 -4.79 5.79 12.00
N ALA A 237 -3.60 5.71 12.62
CA ALA A 237 -3.42 6.10 14.01
C ALA A 237 -3.77 7.59 14.22
N TYR A 238 -3.40 8.47 13.30
CA TYR A 238 -3.85 9.86 13.35
C TYR A 238 -5.33 10.03 13.03
N ARG A 239 -5.85 9.31 12.03
CA ARG A 239 -7.28 9.39 11.66
C ARG A 239 -8.20 9.00 12.81
N TRP A 240 -7.87 7.94 13.53
CA TRP A 240 -8.66 7.45 14.66
C TRP A 240 -8.43 8.23 15.95
N ALA A 241 -7.46 9.15 15.95
CA ALA A 241 -7.29 10.11 17.04
C ALA A 241 -8.23 11.32 16.91
N LEU A 242 -8.78 11.59 15.72
CA LEU A 242 -9.54 12.81 15.44
C LEU A 242 -10.80 12.97 16.31
N VAL A 243 -11.18 14.23 16.51
CA VAL A 243 -12.22 14.65 17.47
C VAL A 243 -13.58 13.97 17.24
N GLY A 244 -13.94 13.64 16.00
CA GLY A 244 -15.22 12.97 15.72
C GLY A 244 -15.42 11.70 16.56
N ASP A 245 -14.39 10.87 16.70
CA ASP A 245 -14.48 9.60 17.44
C ASP A 245 -14.70 9.78 18.96
N VAL A 246 -14.41 10.96 19.50
CA VAL A 246 -14.61 11.31 20.92
C VAL A 246 -15.79 12.25 21.17
N TYR A 247 -16.32 12.90 20.11
CA TYR A 247 -17.38 13.91 20.21
C TYR A 247 -18.79 13.38 19.85
N TYR A 248 -18.91 12.39 18.96
CA TYR A 248 -20.23 11.84 18.60
C TYR A 248 -20.89 11.09 19.77
N THR A 249 -22.21 10.89 19.68
CA THR A 249 -23.10 10.30 20.69
C THR A 249 -22.73 8.88 21.16
N SER A 250 -21.74 8.23 20.54
CA SER A 250 -21.13 6.99 21.00
C SER A 250 -19.60 7.17 21.05
N PRO A 251 -19.08 7.78 22.14
CA PRO A 251 -17.65 8.01 22.28
C PRO A 251 -16.92 6.67 22.31
N LYS A 252 -15.90 6.55 21.47
CA LYS A 252 -15.07 5.36 21.39
C LYS A 252 -13.74 5.62 22.08
N ASN A 253 -13.11 4.55 22.58
CA ASN A 253 -11.73 4.67 23.02
C ASN A 253 -10.87 5.18 21.86
N SER A 254 -10.05 6.19 22.15
CA SER A 254 -9.13 6.80 21.19
C SER A 254 -7.70 6.46 21.57
N ASN A 255 -6.78 6.62 20.62
CA ASN A 255 -5.36 6.39 20.91
C ASN A 255 -4.70 7.67 21.45
N LYS A 256 -3.47 7.53 21.96
CA LYS A 256 -2.69 8.61 22.58
C LYS A 256 -2.46 9.83 21.69
N TYR A 257 -2.61 9.73 20.36
CA TYR A 257 -2.40 10.87 19.46
C TYR A 257 -3.53 11.89 19.55
N VAL A 258 -4.64 11.61 20.25
CA VAL A 258 -5.69 12.60 20.53
C VAL A 258 -5.12 13.83 21.25
N TYR A 259 -4.08 13.68 22.06
CA TYR A 259 -3.39 14.78 22.73
C TYR A 259 -2.60 15.70 21.80
N THR A 260 -2.43 15.34 20.52
CA THR A 260 -1.78 16.21 19.51
C THR A 260 -2.75 17.17 18.83
N ILE A 261 -4.06 16.98 19.06
CA ILE A 261 -5.11 17.78 18.45
C ILE A 261 -5.19 19.14 19.09
N TRP A 262 -5.40 20.16 18.25
CA TRP A 262 -5.67 21.51 18.70
C TRP A 262 -6.96 21.59 19.52
N ASN A 263 -6.85 22.21 20.69
CA ASN A 263 -7.97 22.51 21.56
C ASN A 263 -7.77 23.89 22.19
N SER A 264 -8.78 24.74 22.13
CA SER A 264 -8.72 26.12 22.61
C SER A 264 -8.43 26.26 24.11
N GLN A 265 -8.69 25.22 24.90
CA GLN A 265 -8.52 25.23 26.35
C GLN A 265 -7.34 24.39 26.81
N THR A 266 -7.17 23.19 26.26
CA THR A 266 -6.22 22.19 26.79
C THR A 266 -4.98 22.01 25.93
N ASN A 267 -4.99 22.44 24.67
CA ASN A 267 -3.85 22.27 23.77
C ASN A 267 -3.85 23.29 22.61
N GLN A 268 -3.54 24.55 22.93
CA GLN A 268 -3.52 25.64 21.95
C GLN A 268 -2.38 25.53 20.94
N ASN A 269 -1.34 24.75 21.26
CA ASN A 269 -0.19 24.46 20.39
C ASN A 269 -0.34 23.12 19.65
N GLY A 270 -1.55 22.53 19.65
CA GLY A 270 -1.82 21.29 18.92
C GLY A 270 -1.59 21.49 17.42
N ASN A 271 -0.89 20.52 16.80
CA ASN A 271 -0.48 20.59 15.40
C ASN A 271 -1.39 19.80 14.45
N ARG A 272 -2.48 19.23 14.97
CA ARG A 272 -3.52 18.54 14.19
C ARG A 272 -4.87 19.23 14.32
N ARG A 273 -5.70 19.09 13.29
CA ARG A 273 -7.02 19.71 13.22
C ARG A 273 -7.92 19.42 14.42
N GLY A 274 -8.56 20.47 14.93
CA GLY A 274 -9.49 20.46 16.05
C GLY A 274 -10.94 20.16 15.65
N ILE A 275 -11.86 20.38 16.60
CA ILE A 275 -13.28 20.00 16.47
C ILE A 275 -14.00 20.67 15.29
N ALA A 276 -13.59 21.89 14.91
CA ALA A 276 -14.19 22.62 13.79
C ALA A 276 -14.16 21.82 12.49
N SER A 277 -13.14 20.97 12.30
CA SER A 277 -13.00 20.12 11.12
C SER A 277 -14.03 18.97 11.01
N THR A 278 -14.81 18.72 12.06
CA THR A 278 -15.90 17.73 12.04
C THR A 278 -17.19 18.26 11.41
N LYS A 279 -17.28 19.57 11.21
CA LYS A 279 -18.43 20.19 10.55
C LYS A 279 -18.41 19.82 9.07
N ALA A 280 -19.59 19.49 8.54
CA ALA A 280 -19.74 19.21 7.13
C ALA A 280 -19.51 20.52 6.34
N VAL A 281 -18.36 20.61 5.67
CA VAL A 281 -18.00 21.73 4.80
C VAL A 281 -17.74 21.19 3.40
N ALA A 282 -18.40 21.78 2.40
CA ALA A 282 -18.10 21.54 1.00
C ALA A 282 -16.86 22.37 0.62
N LEU A 283 -15.67 21.80 0.78
CA LEU A 283 -14.45 22.38 0.21
C LEU A 283 -14.49 22.28 -1.33
N PRO A 284 -13.84 23.20 -2.06
CA PRO A 284 -13.72 23.09 -3.52
C PRO A 284 -13.15 21.72 -3.91
N GLY A 285 -13.80 21.04 -4.85
CA GLY A 285 -13.42 19.69 -5.28
C GLY A 285 -13.57 18.58 -4.21
N ASN A 286 -14.11 18.89 -3.03
CA ASN A 286 -14.30 17.95 -1.92
C ASN A 286 -13.01 17.18 -1.53
N VAL A 287 -11.87 17.87 -1.56
CA VAL A 287 -10.55 17.28 -1.34
C VAL A 287 -10.17 17.31 0.14
N GLY A 288 -9.49 16.26 0.62
CA GLY A 288 -8.96 16.18 1.98
C GLY A 288 -7.65 16.94 2.19
N PHE A 289 -7.07 16.79 3.38
CA PHE A 289 -5.87 17.49 3.82
C PHE A 289 -4.62 16.58 3.81
N GLU A 290 -3.43 17.18 3.71
CA GLU A 290 -2.18 16.41 3.76
C GLU A 290 -1.92 15.73 5.10
N GLU A 291 -2.34 16.34 6.21
CA GLU A 291 -1.88 16.01 7.57
C GLU A 291 -2.10 14.54 7.99
N ASP A 292 -3.03 13.83 7.36
CA ASP A 292 -3.30 12.42 7.63
C ASP A 292 -2.35 11.47 6.86
N TYR A 293 -1.49 11.99 5.98
CA TYR A 293 -0.50 11.22 5.24
C TYR A 293 0.89 11.41 5.82
N GLN A 294 1.63 10.31 5.95
CA GLN A 294 2.97 10.32 6.50
C GLN A 294 3.91 9.47 5.66
N ASN A 295 5.19 9.88 5.64
CA ASN A 295 6.27 9.06 5.11
C ASN A 295 6.35 7.73 5.87
N ALA A 296 6.21 6.63 5.15
CA ALA A 296 6.25 5.27 5.66
C ALA A 296 7.51 4.53 5.22
N SER A 297 8.63 5.26 5.14
CA SER A 297 9.94 4.67 4.89
C SER A 297 10.40 3.90 6.11
N PHE A 298 10.97 2.73 5.89
CA PHE A 298 11.49 1.90 6.97
C PHE A 298 12.58 0.97 6.47
N VAL A 299 13.37 0.47 7.42
CA VAL A 299 14.22 -0.71 7.26
C VAL A 299 13.85 -1.69 8.36
N ARG A 300 13.66 -2.95 8.02
CA ARG A 300 13.36 -4.03 8.96
C ARG A 300 14.38 -5.14 8.80
N VAL A 301 14.89 -5.62 9.92
CA VAL A 301 15.60 -6.90 9.95
C VAL A 301 14.54 -7.98 9.94
N ARG A 302 14.44 -8.73 8.84
CA ARG A 302 13.42 -9.77 8.67
C ARG A 302 13.76 -11.01 9.49
N ASN A 303 14.99 -11.47 9.37
CA ASN A 303 15.49 -12.62 10.12
C ASN A 303 16.99 -12.46 10.41
N ILE A 304 17.39 -13.00 11.57
CA ILE A 304 18.77 -13.28 11.93
C ILE A 304 18.79 -14.77 12.31
N THR A 305 19.54 -15.56 11.56
CA THR A 305 19.63 -17.01 11.77
C THR A 305 21.08 -17.38 12.05
N LEU A 306 21.37 -17.93 13.23
CA LEU A 306 22.67 -18.47 13.60
C LEU A 306 22.57 -20.00 13.64
N GLY A 307 23.38 -20.68 12.83
CA GLY A 307 23.48 -22.12 12.75
C GLY A 307 24.85 -22.66 13.11
N TYR A 308 24.88 -23.90 13.60
CA TYR A 308 26.09 -24.69 13.78
C TYR A 308 25.90 -26.09 13.19
N ASN A 309 26.82 -26.49 12.32
CA ASN A 309 26.74 -27.72 11.54
C ASN A 309 27.70 -28.79 12.08
N LEU A 310 27.15 -29.87 12.60
CA LEU A 310 27.89 -31.06 13.02
C LEU A 310 27.84 -32.11 11.90
N SER A 311 29.01 -32.50 11.41
CA SER A 311 29.13 -33.55 10.38
C SER A 311 30.44 -34.34 10.53
N GLY A 312 30.47 -35.54 9.94
CA GLY A 312 31.64 -36.42 9.92
C GLY A 312 32.14 -36.74 11.33
N LYS A 313 33.47 -36.63 11.55
CA LYS A 313 34.12 -37.00 12.82
C LYS A 313 33.57 -36.25 14.05
N LYS A 314 32.95 -35.07 13.86
CA LYS A 314 32.38 -34.27 14.95
C LYS A 314 31.13 -34.90 15.56
N LEU A 315 30.50 -35.85 14.86
CA LEU A 315 29.33 -36.57 15.34
C LEU A 315 29.68 -37.74 16.29
N GLY A 316 30.95 -38.16 16.37
CA GLY A 316 31.35 -39.32 17.17
C GLY A 316 30.51 -40.56 16.80
N ARG A 317 30.06 -41.33 17.80
CA ARG A 317 29.21 -42.52 17.61
C ARG A 317 27.83 -42.23 17.01
N VAL A 318 27.36 -40.98 17.08
CA VAL A 318 26.07 -40.59 16.45
C VAL A 318 26.20 -40.59 14.93
N GLY A 319 27.42 -40.41 14.40
CA GLY A 319 27.71 -40.42 12.97
C GLY A 319 27.43 -41.75 12.28
N ASP A 320 27.31 -42.85 13.03
CA ASP A 320 26.99 -44.18 12.50
C ASP A 320 25.52 -44.27 12.02
N TYR A 321 24.65 -43.37 12.50
CA TYR A 321 23.20 -43.36 12.23
C TYR A 321 22.71 -42.07 11.57
N VAL A 322 23.57 -41.04 11.53
CA VAL A 322 23.20 -39.68 11.13
C VAL A 322 24.33 -39.07 10.32
N SER A 323 24.03 -38.65 9.09
CA SER A 323 24.99 -37.97 8.22
C SER A 323 25.33 -36.54 8.65
N SER A 324 24.36 -35.77 9.18
CA SER A 324 24.60 -34.42 9.71
C SER A 324 23.51 -33.92 10.67
N ILE A 325 23.91 -33.03 11.58
CA ILE A 325 23.01 -32.32 12.48
C ILE A 325 23.31 -30.83 12.40
N ARG A 326 22.33 -30.00 12.03
CA ARG A 326 22.41 -28.54 12.15
C ARG A 326 21.50 -28.06 13.26
N VAL A 327 22.07 -27.42 14.28
CA VAL A 327 21.30 -26.73 15.32
C VAL A 327 21.28 -25.25 14.99
N PHE A 328 20.13 -24.58 15.14
CA PHE A 328 20.01 -23.17 14.79
C PHE A 328 19.05 -22.41 15.70
N ILE A 329 19.31 -21.10 15.82
CA ILE A 329 18.42 -20.11 16.42
C ILE A 329 18.03 -19.13 15.31
N ASP A 330 16.74 -18.84 15.20
CA ASP A 330 16.19 -17.88 14.25
C ASP A 330 15.35 -16.82 14.96
N CYS A 331 15.67 -15.56 14.69
CA CYS A 331 15.00 -14.38 15.23
C CYS A 331 14.28 -13.64 14.10
N GLN A 332 12.95 -13.67 14.05
CA GLN A 332 12.14 -13.01 13.02
C GLN A 332 11.59 -11.67 13.49
N ASN A 333 11.66 -10.68 12.59
CA ASN A 333 11.28 -9.28 12.80
C ASN A 333 11.89 -8.61 14.04
N PRO A 334 13.15 -8.90 14.46
CA PRO A 334 13.66 -8.42 15.73
C PRO A 334 13.71 -6.89 15.84
N PHE A 335 13.97 -6.20 14.72
CA PHE A 335 14.15 -4.74 14.68
C PHE A 335 13.44 -4.12 13.47
N THR A 336 12.77 -2.98 13.68
CA THR A 336 12.24 -2.12 12.62
C THR A 336 12.65 -0.68 12.92
N PHE A 337 13.30 -0.04 11.95
CA PHE A 337 13.77 1.33 11.99
C PHE A 337 12.87 2.19 11.11
N THR A 338 12.14 3.13 11.69
CA THR A 338 11.26 4.04 10.97
C THR A 338 11.03 5.33 11.74
N LYS A 339 10.72 6.42 11.03
CA LYS A 339 10.17 7.66 11.61
C LYS A 339 8.64 7.71 11.53
N PHE A 340 8.01 6.68 10.95
CA PHE A 340 6.56 6.58 10.88
C PHE A 340 5.97 6.52 12.29
N VAL A 341 4.90 7.26 12.52
CA VAL A 341 4.24 7.37 13.83
C VAL A 341 3.03 6.45 13.83
N GLY A 342 3.00 5.48 14.74
CA GLY A 342 1.95 4.47 14.81
C GLY A 342 2.59 3.12 15.08
N VAL A 343 1.91 2.04 14.70
CA VAL A 343 2.34 0.70 15.10
C VAL A 343 3.30 0.05 14.11
N ASP A 344 3.00 0.08 12.80
CA ASP A 344 3.82 -0.58 11.79
C ASP A 344 3.73 0.12 10.43
N PRO A 345 4.85 0.58 9.82
CA PRO A 345 4.89 1.33 8.56
C PRO A 345 4.48 0.53 7.30
N GLU A 346 4.33 -0.79 7.42
CA GLU A 346 3.98 -1.67 6.30
C GLU A 346 2.50 -2.08 6.31
N ILE A 347 1.94 -2.33 7.49
CA ILE A 347 0.58 -2.86 7.64
C ILE A 347 -0.46 -1.82 7.23
N LYS A 348 -1.42 -2.25 6.41
CA LYS A 348 -2.65 -1.50 6.13
C LYS A 348 -3.72 -1.97 7.11
N THR A 349 -4.15 -1.08 7.98
CA THR A 349 -5.21 -1.34 8.95
C THR A 349 -6.54 -0.77 8.43
N GLY A 350 -7.66 -1.46 8.68
CA GLY A 350 -9.00 -0.87 8.49
C GLY A 350 -9.82 -1.33 7.28
N GLY A 351 -9.94 -2.64 7.07
CA GLY A 351 -11.16 -3.22 6.48
C GLY A 351 -12.11 -3.64 7.61
N ASP A 352 -13.41 -3.38 7.46
CA ASP A 352 -14.49 -3.88 8.32
C ASP A 352 -14.35 -3.62 9.83
N GLY A 353 -14.28 -2.34 10.22
CA GLY A 353 -14.54 -1.91 11.61
C GLY A 353 -13.41 -2.15 12.62
N SER A 354 -12.32 -2.80 12.23
CA SER A 354 -11.17 -3.05 13.11
C SER A 354 -10.22 -1.84 13.14
N LYS A 355 -10.27 -1.07 14.23
CA LYS A 355 -9.42 0.12 14.50
C LYS A 355 -8.07 -0.21 15.18
N ALA A 356 -7.71 -1.49 15.28
CA ALA A 356 -6.50 -1.90 15.99
C ALA A 356 -5.37 -2.23 15.00
N GLU A 357 -4.32 -1.42 15.01
CA GLU A 357 -3.06 -1.79 14.35
C GLU A 357 -2.27 -2.71 15.30
N TYR A 358 -1.91 -3.90 14.84
CA TYR A 358 -0.93 -4.75 15.54
C TYR A 358 0.33 -4.85 14.70
N PRO A 359 1.52 -4.75 15.30
CA PRO A 359 2.75 -4.87 14.54
C PRO A 359 2.98 -6.32 14.15
N MET A 360 3.86 -6.53 13.17
CA MET A 360 4.38 -7.87 12.92
C MET A 360 4.99 -8.45 14.21
N THR A 361 4.61 -9.67 14.56
CA THR A 361 5.08 -10.32 15.78
C THR A 361 6.57 -10.63 15.68
N ARG A 362 7.28 -10.47 16.79
CA ARG A 362 8.67 -10.95 16.94
C ARG A 362 8.64 -12.41 17.35
N THR A 363 9.37 -13.24 16.63
CA THR A 363 9.43 -14.68 16.89
C THR A 363 10.86 -15.09 17.11
N TYR A 364 11.11 -15.82 18.19
CA TYR A 364 12.39 -16.46 18.48
C TYR A 364 12.15 -17.96 18.43
N SER A 365 12.89 -18.66 17.58
CA SER A 365 12.77 -20.10 17.42
C SER A 365 14.14 -20.77 17.56
N PHE A 366 14.13 -21.96 18.16
CA PHE A 366 15.27 -22.85 18.24
C PHE A 366 14.88 -24.14 17.53
N GLY A 367 15.75 -24.64 16.66
CA GLY A 367 15.46 -25.81 15.85
C GLY A 367 16.70 -26.66 15.59
N ALA A 368 16.46 -27.90 15.21
CA ALA A 368 17.49 -28.80 14.72
C ALA A 368 17.02 -29.45 13.41
N LYS A 369 17.94 -29.54 12.44
CA LYS A 369 17.76 -30.29 11.20
C LYS A 369 18.70 -31.49 11.25
N ILE A 370 18.13 -32.68 11.24
CA ILE A 370 18.86 -33.96 11.30
C ILE A 370 18.72 -34.64 9.95
N CYS A 371 19.84 -35.01 9.35
CA CYS A 371 19.88 -35.83 8.14
C CYS A 371 20.41 -37.21 8.53
N PHE A 372 19.62 -38.25 8.29
CA PHE A 372 20.01 -39.64 8.55
C PHE A 372 21.01 -40.12 7.49
#